data_AF-A0A7L4NKA7-F1
#
_entry.id   AF-A0A7L4NKA7-F1
#
_cell.length_a   1.000
_cell.length_b   1.000
_cell.length_c   1.000
_cell.angle_alpha   90.00
_cell.angle_beta   90.00
_cell.angle_gamma   90.00
#
_symmetry.space_group_name_H-M   'P 1'
#
loop_
_entity.id
_entity.type
_entity.pdbx_description
1 polymer ?
#
loop_
_entity_poly.entity_id
_entity_poly.type
_entity_poly.pdbx_seq_one_letter_code
_entity_poly.pdbx_strand_id
1 'polypeptide(L)' 'MRILYLLFAVVLLLFQVAPGSADPIFPDTAECRSQGNFCRAGACPPTFTVSGSCHAGMLKCCTK' A
#
# COMPACT_ATOMS: atom_id res chain seq x y z
N MET A 1 8.48 -27.84 29.18
CA MET A 1 7.81 -28.07 27.87
C MET A 1 6.72 -27.04 27.55
N ARG A 2 5.82 -26.64 28.46
CA ARG A 2 4.73 -25.68 28.17
C ARG A 2 5.17 -24.23 27.88
N ILE A 3 6.24 -23.77 28.53
CA ILE A 3 6.73 -22.38 28.41
C ILE A 3 7.24 -22.03 27.01
N LEU A 4 7.84 -22.98 26.29
CA LEU A 4 8.28 -22.77 24.90
C LEU A 4 7.10 -22.44 23.97
N TYR A 5 5.95 -23.09 24.17
CA TYR A 5 4.74 -22.80 23.39
C TYR A 5 4.16 -21.43 23.72
N LEU A 6 4.23 -21.00 24.98
CA LEU A 6 3.78 -19.67 25.39
C LEU A 6 4.66 -18.58 24.78
N LEU A 7 5.98 -18.75 24.80
CA LEU A 7 6.92 -17.81 24.18
C LEU A 7 6.69 -17.71 22.67
N PHE A 8 6.47 -18.85 22.00
CA PHE A 8 6.16 -18.88 20.57
C PHE A 8 4.85 -18.14 20.25
N ALA A 9 3.80 -18.32 21.06
CA ALA A 9 2.55 -17.59 20.90
C ALA A 9 2.72 -16.08 21.08
N VAL A 10 3.52 -15.64 22.06
CA VAL A 10 3.83 -14.21 22.26
C VAL A 10 4.59 -13.64 21.06
N VAL A 11 5.58 -14.36 20.52
CA VAL A 11 6.30 -13.93 19.32
C VAL A 11 5.34 -13.77 18.14
N LEU A 12 4.48 -14.75 17.88
CA LEU A 12 3.50 -14.64 16.79
C LEU A 12 2.59 -13.42 16.94
N LEU A 13 2.10 -13.15 18.16
CA LEU A 13 1.25 -11.99 18.44
C LEU A 13 1.98 -10.67 18.21
N LEU A 14 3.26 -10.57 18.56
CA LEU A 14 4.09 -9.39 18.29
C LEU A 14 4.34 -9.17 16.79
N PHE A 15 4.35 -10.24 15.99
CA PHE A 15 4.48 -10.15 14.53
C PHE A 15 3.16 -9.80 13.81
N GLN A 16 1.99 -9.90 14.48
CA GLN A 16 0.70 -9.48 13.90
C GLN A 16 0.52 -7.94 13.88
N VAL A 17 1.44 -7.18 14.46
CA VAL A 17 1.34 -5.71 14.56
C VAL A 17 2.05 -5.00 13.41
N ALA A 18 2.51 -5.70 12.36
CA ALA A 18 2.90 -5.05 11.12
C ALA A 18 1.61 -4.46 10.52
N PRO A 19 1.41 -3.13 10.57
CA PRO A 19 0.28 -2.55 9.87
C PRO A 19 0.55 -2.84 8.40
N GLY A 20 -0.21 -3.76 7.81
CA GLY A 20 -0.27 -3.88 6.36
C GLY A 20 -0.58 -2.48 5.88
N SER A 21 0.38 -1.85 5.21
CA SER A 21 0.42 -0.41 4.90
C SER A 21 -0.98 0.06 4.56
N ALA A 22 -1.67 0.59 5.57
CA ALA A 22 -2.93 1.28 5.38
C ALA A 22 -2.46 2.60 4.78
N ASP A 23 -2.24 2.59 3.47
CA ASP A 23 -2.00 3.80 2.69
C ASP A 23 -3.00 4.82 3.24
N PRO A 24 -2.54 5.97 3.76
CA PRO A 24 -3.45 7.01 4.19
C PRO A 24 -4.44 7.21 3.04
N ILE A 25 -5.74 7.21 3.34
CA ILE A 25 -6.78 7.29 2.29
C ILE A 25 -6.75 8.72 1.75
N PHE A 26 -5.76 9.00 0.92
CA PHE A 26 -5.72 10.21 0.13
C PHE A 26 -6.80 10.05 -0.94
N PRO A 27 -7.68 11.05 -1.12
CA PRO A 27 -8.79 10.95 -2.07
C PRO A 27 -8.27 10.65 -3.48
N ASP A 28 -7.14 11.24 -3.89
CA ASP A 28 -6.52 10.99 -5.19
C ASP A 28 -5.99 9.55 -5.35
N THR A 29 -5.38 8.98 -4.30
CA THR A 29 -4.96 7.57 -4.28
C THR A 29 -6.16 6.61 -4.35
N ALA A 30 -7.23 6.91 -3.61
CA ALA A 30 -8.44 6.08 -3.58
C ALA A 30 -9.15 6.09 -4.94
N GLU A 31 -9.30 7.28 -5.55
CA GLU A 31 -9.87 7.45 -6.88
C GLU A 31 -9.06 6.65 -7.91
N CYS A 32 -7.73 6.79 -7.90
CA CYS A 32 -6.84 6.08 -8.82
C CYS A 32 -7.00 4.56 -8.70
N ARG A 33 -6.93 4.02 -7.47
CA ARG A 33 -7.08 2.57 -7.25
C ARG A 33 -8.49 2.07 -7.59
N SER A 34 -9.53 2.86 -7.37
CA SER A 34 -10.91 2.46 -7.68
C SER A 34 -11.13 2.15 -9.16
N GLN A 35 -10.34 2.77 -10.03
CA GLN A 35 -10.37 2.58 -11.48
C GLN A 35 -9.47 1.43 -11.95
N GLY A 36 -8.83 0.69 -11.04
CA GLY A 36 -7.86 -0.36 -11.38
C GLY A 36 -6.48 0.17 -11.78
N ASN A 37 -6.23 1.46 -11.57
CA ASN A 37 -4.95 2.12 -11.86
C ASN A 37 -3.99 2.00 -10.67
N PHE A 38 -2.71 2.34 -10.89
CA PHE A 38 -1.69 2.27 -9.84
C PHE A 38 -0.95 3.59 -9.66
N CYS A 39 -0.50 3.83 -8.44
CA CYS A 39 0.29 4.99 -8.07
C CYS A 39 1.79 4.68 -8.20
N ARG A 40 2.56 5.56 -8.83
CA ARG A 40 3.99 5.39 -9.01
C ARG A 40 4.77 6.65 -8.66
N ALA A 41 5.91 6.45 -8.00
CA ALA A 41 6.93 7.49 -7.83
C ALA A 41 7.71 7.60 -9.13
N GLY A 42 7.53 8.71 -9.86
CA GLY A 42 8.20 8.98 -11.14
C GLY A 42 7.32 8.76 -12.38
N ALA A 43 7.95 8.47 -13.51
CA ALA A 43 7.26 8.30 -14.79
C ALA A 43 6.47 6.98 -14.86
N CYS A 44 5.30 7.02 -15.51
CA CYS A 44 4.55 5.81 -15.83
C CYS A 44 5.32 4.94 -16.84
N PRO A 45 5.16 3.61 -16.81
CA PRO A 45 5.71 2.74 -17.85
C PRO A 45 5.22 3.17 -19.23
N PRO A 46 5.95 2.84 -20.31
CA PRO A 46 5.64 3.33 -21.67
C PRO A 46 4.28 2.90 -22.22
N THR A 47 3.65 1.87 -21.64
CA THR A 47 2.30 1.41 -22.00
C THR A 47 1.20 2.04 -21.16
N PHE A 48 1.52 3.00 -20.30
CA PHE A 48 0.58 3.65 -19.38
C PHE A 48 0.72 5.17 -19.49
N THR A 49 -0.41 5.86 -19.40
CA THR A 49 -0.48 7.32 -19.40
C THR A 49 -0.72 7.86 -17.99
N VAL A 50 -0.31 9.11 -17.76
CA VAL A 50 -0.57 9.79 -16.49
C VAL A 50 -2.01 10.31 -16.51
N SER A 51 -2.87 9.75 -15.65
CA SER A 51 -4.27 10.17 -15.53
C SER A 51 -4.50 11.19 -14.42
N GLY A 52 -3.59 11.30 -13.45
CA GLY A 52 -3.75 12.15 -12.27
C GLY A 52 -2.62 12.02 -11.27
N SER A 53 -2.89 12.41 -10.02
CA SER A 53 -1.96 12.28 -8.90
C SER A 53 -2.38 11.17 -7.92
N CYS A 54 -1.46 10.80 -7.04
CA CYS A 54 -1.70 10.01 -5.84
C CYS A 54 -0.91 10.60 -4.65
N HIS A 55 -1.30 10.25 -3.43
CA HIS A 55 -0.70 10.73 -2.18
C HIS A 55 -0.64 12.26 -2.11
N ALA A 56 -1.77 12.93 -2.37
CA ALA A 56 -1.88 14.39 -2.39
C ALA A 56 -0.86 15.07 -3.32
N GLY A 57 -0.60 14.47 -4.49
CA GLY A 57 0.34 15.03 -5.47
C GLY A 57 1.76 14.49 -5.42
N MET A 58 2.13 13.65 -4.43
CA MET A 58 3.49 13.10 -4.33
C MET A 58 3.80 12.05 -5.38
N LEU A 59 2.78 11.32 -5.85
CA LEU A 59 2.87 10.24 -6.80
C LEU A 59 2.00 10.51 -8.03
N LYS A 60 2.23 9.76 -9.11
CA LYS A 60 1.44 9.83 -10.34
C LYS A 60 0.52 8.63 -10.44
N CYS A 61 -0.73 8.88 -10.83
CA CYS A 61 -1.68 7.82 -11.16
C CYS A 61 -1.46 7.39 -12.62
N CYS A 62 -1.10 6.13 -12.82
CA CYS A 62 -0.82 5.54 -14.14
C CYS A 62 -2.01 4.68 -14.59
N THR A 63 -2.62 5.06 -15.72
CA THR A 63 -3.69 4.30 -16.38
C THR A 63 -3.18 3.65 -17.66
N LYS A 64 -3.72 2.50 -18.04
CA LYS A 64 -3.40 1.87 -19.32
C LYS A 64 -4.00 2.66 -20.48
#